data_AF-A0A250F010-F1
#
_entry.id   AF-A0A250F010-F1
#
_cell.length_a   1.000
_cell.length_b   1.000
_cell.length_c   1.000
_cell.angle_alpha   90.00
_cell.angle_beta   90.00
_cell.angle_gamma   90.00
#
_symmetry.space_group_name_H-M   'P 1'
#
loop_
_entity.id
_entity.type
_entity.pdbx_description
1 polymer ?
#
loop_
_entity_poly.entity_id
_entity_poly.type
_entity_poly.pdbx_seq_one_letter_code
_entity_poly.pdbx_strand_id
1 'polypeptide(L)' 'MQIKPIIQGYRNAVFRDDLQVEAEALRRLEICNNCPLQKTIMGVKCCGVCSCPLAGLTRQNTKLCKKWKK' A
#
# COMPACT_ATOMS: atom_id res chain seq x y z
N MET A 1 7.49 14.99 -14.35
CA MET A 1 7.52 13.55 -14.71
C MET A 1 6.56 12.81 -13.79
N GLN A 2 5.48 12.20 -14.31
CA GLN A 2 4.57 11.41 -13.46
C GLN A 2 5.24 10.08 -13.11
N ILE A 3 5.71 9.96 -11.87
CA ILE A 3 6.31 8.73 -11.36
C ILE A 3 5.20 7.67 -11.28
N LYS A 4 5.45 6.48 -11.86
CA LYS A 4 4.46 5.39 -11.81
C LYS A 4 4.10 5.09 -10.34
N PRO A 5 2.81 4.86 -10.03
CA PRO A 5 2.32 4.56 -8.67
C PRO A 5 3.19 3.55 -7.91
N ILE A 6 3.56 2.46 -8.60
CA ILE A 6 4.40 1.40 -8.06
C ILE A 6 5.79 1.90 -7.65
N ILE A 7 6.43 2.75 -8.45
CA ILE A 7 7.76 3.30 -8.17
C ILE A 7 7.69 4.22 -6.94
N GLN A 8 6.65 5.05 -6.82
CA GLN A 8 6.44 5.88 -5.65
C GLN A 8 6.22 5.04 -4.39
N GLY A 9 5.34 4.04 -4.45
CA GLY A 9 5.06 3.16 -3.32
C GLY A 9 6.30 2.39 -2.84
N TYR A 10 7.11 1.86 -3.75
CA TYR A 10 8.34 1.16 -3.40
C TYR A 10 9.44 2.10 -2.90
N ARG A 11 9.60 3.28 -3.51
CA ARG A 11 10.51 4.31 -2.99
C ARG A 11 10.18 4.62 -1.53
N ASN A 12 8.91 4.88 -1.24
CA ASN A 12 8.45 5.17 0.12
C ASN A 12 8.66 3.97 1.06
N ALA A 13 8.46 2.74 0.57
CA ALA A 13 8.70 1.53 1.37
C ALA A 13 10.17 1.29 1.72
N VAL A 14 11.09 1.71 0.84
CA VAL A 14 12.54 1.54 1.00
C VAL A 14 13.12 2.62 1.90
N PHE A 15 12.85 3.89 1.62
CA PHE A 15 13.49 4.99 2.35
C PHE A 15 12.76 5.35 3.65
N ARG A 16 11.42 5.29 3.67
CA ARG A 16 10.58 5.59 4.85
C ARG A 16 10.90 6.94 5.53
N ASP A 17 11.35 7.93 4.76
CA ASP A 17 11.77 9.23 5.29
C ASP A 17 10.58 10.15 5.67
N ASP A 18 9.39 9.87 5.11
CA ASP A 18 8.21 10.73 5.26
C ASP A 18 7.25 10.16 6.31
N LEU A 19 7.22 10.81 7.48
CA LEU A 19 6.38 10.43 8.62
C LEU A 19 4.87 10.49 8.30
N GLN A 20 4.43 11.39 7.42
CA GLN A 20 3.02 11.47 7.03
C GLN A 20 2.64 10.28 6.15
N VAL A 21 3.52 9.90 5.22
CA VAL A 21 3.33 8.72 4.39
C VAL A 21 3.30 7.45 5.24
N GLU A 22 4.18 7.32 6.23
CA GLU A 22 4.21 6.14 7.10
C GLU A 22 2.97 6.06 8.01
N ALA A 23 2.52 7.18 8.58
CA ALA A 23 1.30 7.22 9.39
C ALA A 23 0.06 6.79 8.58
N GLU A 24 -0.08 7.32 7.37
CA GLU A 24 -1.18 6.97 6.47
C GLU A 24 -1.05 5.53 5.95
N ALA A 25 0.17 5.06 5.67
CA ALA A 25 0.43 3.69 5.27
C ALA A 25 0.08 2.69 6.38
N LEU A 26 0.40 2.99 7.64
CA LEU A 26 0.01 2.19 8.80
C LEU A 26 -1.51 2.05 8.88
N ARG A 27 -2.23 3.18 8.84
CA ARG A 27 -3.70 3.20 8.82
C ARG A 27 -4.26 2.33 7.68
N ARG A 28 -3.75 2.50 6.45
CA ARG A 28 -4.19 1.71 5.29
C ARG A 28 -3.84 0.23 5.43
N LEU A 29 -2.70 -0.08 6.03
CA LEU A 29 -2.24 -1.44 6.27
C LEU A 29 -3.12 -2.16 7.29
N GLU A 30 -3.55 -1.49 8.36
CA GLU A 30 -4.51 -2.03 9.32
C GLU A 30 -5.83 -2.41 8.65
N ILE A 31 -6.35 -1.54 7.77
CA ILE A 31 -7.55 -1.82 6.97
C ILE A 31 -7.31 -3.03 6.06
N CYS A 32 -6.16 -3.09 5.39
CA CYS A 32 -5.83 -4.17 4.47
C CYS A 32 -5.58 -5.51 5.17
N ASN A 33 -5.02 -5.52 6.40
CA ASN A 33 -4.83 -6.73 7.20
C ASN A 33 -6.18 -7.35 7.63
N ASN A 34 -7.22 -6.53 7.81
CA ASN A 34 -8.57 -6.99 8.14
C ASN A 34 -9.45 -7.20 6.89
N CYS A 35 -8.90 -7.02 5.69
CA CYS A 35 -9.69 -7.13 4.46
C CYS A 35 -9.83 -8.61 4.05
N PRO A 36 -11.05 -9.12 3.80
CA PRO A 36 -11.26 -10.52 3.39
C PRO A 36 -10.66 -10.85 2.02
N LEU A 37 -10.28 -9.81 1.26
CA LEU A 37 -9.62 -9.95 -0.04
C LEU A 37 -8.10 -9.99 0.08
N GLN A 38 -7.51 -9.86 1.27
CA GLN A 38 -6.06 -9.96 1.44
C GLN A 38 -5.60 -11.39 1.14
N LYS A 39 -4.51 -11.50 0.39
CA LYS A 39 -3.88 -12.80 0.05
C LYS A 39 -2.40 -12.73 0.34
N THR A 40 -1.78 -13.89 0.52
CA THR A 40 -0.33 -14.02 0.64
C THR A 40 0.17 -14.74 -0.61
N ILE A 41 1.07 -14.09 -1.36
CA ILE A 41 1.66 -14.61 -2.60
C ILE A 41 3.17 -14.68 -2.38
N MET A 42 3.76 -15.87 -2.44
CA MET A 42 5.20 -16.08 -2.22
C MET A 42 5.71 -15.44 -0.92
N GLY A 43 4.94 -15.56 0.18
CA GLY A 43 5.28 -14.95 1.47
C GLY A 43 5.00 -13.45 1.60
N VAL A 44 4.55 -12.78 0.52
CA VAL A 44 4.25 -11.34 0.52
C VAL A 44 2.75 -11.10 0.67
N LYS A 45 2.36 -10.23 1.60
CA LYS A 45 0.96 -9.78 1.72
C LYS A 45 0.60 -8.89 0.54
N CYS A 46 -0.40 -9.29 -0.23
CA CYS A 46 -0.88 -8.60 -1.43
C CYS A 46 -2.39 -8.33 -1.35
N CYS A 47 -2.84 -7.31 -2.07
CA CYS A 47 -4.27 -7.07 -2.30
C CYS A 47 -4.81 -8.13 -3.27
N GLY A 48 -5.82 -8.92 -2.89
CA GLY A 48 -6.37 -9.96 -3.77
C GLY A 48 -7.22 -9.48 -4.94
N VAL A 49 -7.49 -8.16 -5.06
CA VAL A 49 -8.17 -7.57 -6.23
C VAL A 49 -7.17 -7.19 -7.32
N CYS A 50 -6.02 -6.64 -6.93
CA CYS A 50 -5.08 -6.07 -7.89
C CYS A 50 -3.67 -6.64 -7.81
N SER A 51 -3.46 -7.64 -6.94
CA SER A 51 -2.21 -8.35 -6.70
C SER A 51 -1.01 -7.47 -6.31
N CYS A 52 -1.23 -6.19 -6.00
CA CYS A 52 -0.17 -5.30 -5.55
C CYS A 52 0.27 -5.64 -4.11
N PRO A 53 1.58 -5.71 -3.83
CA PRO A 53 2.10 -5.86 -2.48
C PRO A 53 1.67 -4.73 -1.55
N LEU A 54 1.16 -5.07 -0.37
CA LEU A 54 0.65 -4.09 0.60
C LEU A 54 1.73 -3.12 1.07
N ALA A 55 2.99 -3.55 1.13
CA ALA A 55 4.12 -2.73 1.53
C ALA A 55 4.26 -1.46 0.67
N GLY A 56 4.13 -1.58 -0.66
CA GLY A 56 4.15 -0.45 -1.58
C GLY A 56 2.77 0.17 -1.81
N LEU A 57 1.71 -0.66 -1.87
CA LEU A 57 0.35 -0.21 -2.15
C LEU A 57 -0.18 0.77 -1.10
N THR A 58 0.11 0.54 0.19
CA THR A 58 -0.36 1.42 1.27
C THR A 58 0.38 2.76 1.29
N ARG A 59 1.61 2.81 0.73
CA ARG A 59 2.50 3.98 0.71
C ARG A 59 2.42 4.83 -0.56
N GLN A 60 1.62 4.44 -1.55
CA GLN A 60 1.38 5.25 -2.76
C GLN A 60 0.09 6.07 -2.61
N ASN A 61 0.05 7.25 -3.20
CA ASN A 61 -1.11 8.15 -3.13
C ASN A 61 -1.97 8.17 -4.40
N THR A 62 -1.50 7.51 -5.45
CA THR A 62 -2.11 7.54 -6.78
C THR A 62 -3.18 6.47 -6.98
N LYS A 63 -2.98 5.26 -6.44
CA LYS A 63 -3.96 4.17 -6.50
C LYS A 63 -4.73 4.07 -5.20
N LEU A 64 -5.93 4.67 -5.16
CA LEU A 64 -6.78 4.68 -3.97
C LEU A 64 -7.72 3.48 -3.93
N CYS A 65 -7.83 2.83 -2.77
CA CYS A 65 -8.85 1.82 -2.50
C CYS A 65 -10.11 2.48 -1.91
N LYS A 66 -11.30 2.03 -2.33
CA LYS A 66 -12.58 2.48 -1.73
C LYS A 66 -12.64 2.19 -0.22
N LYS A 67 -12.03 1.10 0.25
CA LYS A 67 -11.96 0.74 1.67
C LYS A 67 -11.05 1.65 2.49
N TRP A 68 -10.19 2.45 1.86
CA TRP A 68 -9.34 3.41 2.57
C TRP A 68 -10.00 4.76 2.80
N LYS A 69 -11.10 5.05 2.09
CA LYS A 69 -11.88 6.25 2.34
C LYS A 69 -12.60 6.09 3.69
N LYS A 70 -12.29 7.00 4.61
CA LYS A 70 -13.18 7.34 5.73
C LYS A 70 -14.15 8.39 5.23
#